data_AF-A0A317K9X8-F1
#
_entry.id   AF-A0A317K9X8-F1
#
_cell.length_a   1.000
_cell.length_b   1.000
_cell.length_c   1.000
_cell.angle_alpha   90.00
_cell.angle_beta   90.00
_cell.angle_gamma   90.00
#
_symmetry.space_group_name_H-M   'P 1'
#
loop_
_entity.id
_entity.type
_entity.pdbx_description
1 polymer ?
#
loop_
_entity_poly.entity_id
_entity_poly.type
_entity_poly.pdbx_seq_one_letter_code
_entity_poly.pdbx_strand_id
1 'polypeptide(L)'
;MSHRHVTTDDSWVPDACTLPTAQRPLRLAEFDEFFRDTVQGVDRLSARQLRLRLTGGARVERTARDLTARESSCCSFFAFDISRSGPDALTLDVRVPAAHVDVLDALADRAAAAAGAR
;
A
#
# COMPACT_ATOMS: atom_id res chain seq x y z
N MET A 1 -11.53 43.17 14.15
CA MET A 1 -12.34 41.96 14.32
C MET A 1 -13.20 41.76 13.08
N SER A 2 -12.84 40.81 12.24
CA SER A 2 -13.72 40.07 11.32
C SER A 2 -12.83 39.16 10.48
N HIS A 3 -12.70 37.92 10.94
CA HIS A 3 -12.11 36.84 10.19
C HIS A 3 -13.11 36.44 9.09
N ARG A 4 -12.67 36.47 7.84
CA ARG A 4 -13.28 35.67 6.77
C ARG A 4 -12.14 35.03 6.00
N HIS A 5 -11.86 33.79 6.33
CA HIS A 5 -11.16 32.90 5.42
C HIS A 5 -12.11 31.79 4.97
N VAL A 6 -11.84 31.40 3.74
CA VAL A 6 -12.67 30.70 2.77
C VAL A 6 -12.87 29.22 3.11
N THR A 7 -13.99 28.70 2.61
CA THR A 7 -14.47 27.32 2.53
C THR A 7 -13.42 26.21 2.63
N THR A 8 -13.51 25.39 3.68
CA THR A 8 -12.93 24.05 3.75
C THR A 8 -13.98 23.06 3.25
N ASP A 9 -13.86 22.64 2.00
CA ASP A 9 -14.45 21.38 1.52
C ASP A 9 -13.33 20.32 1.62
N ASP A 10 -13.16 19.79 2.82
CA ASP A 10 -12.21 18.72 3.17
C ASP A 10 -12.99 17.66 3.94
N SER A 11 -13.81 16.89 3.22
CA SER A 11 -14.65 15.87 3.85
C SER A 11 -14.76 14.59 3.01
N TRP A 12 -13.63 14.11 2.49
CA TRP A 12 -13.48 12.75 1.98
C TRP A 12 -12.38 11.99 2.73
N VAL A 13 -12.36 12.02 4.07
CA VAL A 13 -11.51 11.08 4.82
C VAL A 13 -12.33 10.52 5.97
N PRO A 14 -12.58 9.20 6.03
CA PRO A 14 -13.11 8.59 7.23
C PRO A 14 -12.13 8.81 8.38
N ASP A 15 -12.64 9.20 9.57
CA ASP A 15 -11.93 9.42 10.85
C ASP A 15 -10.99 8.28 11.32
N ALA A 16 -10.84 7.19 10.56
CA ALA A 16 -9.95 6.07 10.86
C ALA A 16 -8.47 6.32 10.49
N CYS A 17 -8.16 7.37 9.72
CA CYS A 17 -6.79 7.76 9.38
C CYS A 17 -6.37 9.02 10.16
N THR A 18 -5.82 8.85 11.37
CA THR A 18 -5.19 9.92 12.15
C THR A 18 -3.81 10.34 11.61
N LEU A 19 -3.68 10.39 10.29
CA LEU A 19 -2.43 10.73 9.63
C LEU A 19 -2.70 11.68 8.45
N PRO A 20 -2.40 12.99 8.58
CA PRO A 20 -2.67 13.97 7.54
C PRO A 20 -1.82 13.69 6.30
N THR A 21 -2.50 13.69 5.17
CA THR A 21 -2.09 13.25 3.83
C THR A 21 -0.91 14.03 3.22
N ALA A 22 -0.40 15.05 3.92
CA ALA A 22 0.73 15.88 3.49
C ALA A 22 1.99 15.79 4.39
N GLN A 23 1.94 15.04 5.51
CA GLN A 23 3.01 15.09 6.52
C GLN A 23 3.57 13.76 7.02
N ARG A 24 3.32 12.63 6.36
CA ARG A 24 4.31 11.56 6.46
C ARG A 24 4.74 11.16 5.06
N PRO A 25 6.01 11.34 4.68
CA PRO A 25 6.61 10.37 3.78
C PRO A 25 6.42 9.03 4.51
N LEU A 26 5.29 8.38 4.24
CA LEU A 26 5.13 6.98 4.54
C LEU A 26 6.37 6.31 3.97
N ARG A 27 6.71 5.15 4.50
CA ARG A 27 7.76 4.30 3.98
C ARG A 27 7.52 3.86 2.52
N LEU A 28 6.73 4.59 1.73
CA LEU A 28 6.68 4.63 0.27
C LEU A 28 8.05 4.59 -0.37
N ALA A 29 9.09 5.29 0.13
CA ALA A 29 10.41 5.15 -0.47
C ALA A 29 11.00 3.74 -0.25
N GLU A 30 10.88 3.20 0.97
CA GLU A 30 11.32 1.82 1.26
C GLU A 30 10.42 0.77 0.58
N PHE A 31 9.12 1.01 0.48
CA PHE A 31 8.17 0.19 -0.24
C PHE A 31 8.43 0.30 -1.74
N ASP A 32 8.77 1.46 -2.27
CA ASP A 32 9.08 1.70 -3.70
C ASP A 32 10.40 1.05 -4.05
N GLU A 33 11.43 1.15 -3.21
CA GLU A 33 12.67 0.39 -3.37
C GLU A 33 12.43 -1.11 -3.26
N PHE A 34 11.71 -1.55 -2.23
CA PHE A 34 11.35 -2.96 -2.05
C PHE A 34 10.54 -3.48 -3.24
N PHE A 35 9.58 -2.70 -3.73
CA PHE A 35 8.74 -3.05 -4.87
C PHE A 35 9.57 -3.10 -6.14
N ARG A 36 10.43 -2.12 -6.39
CA ARG A 36 11.30 -2.11 -7.57
C ARG A 36 12.23 -3.32 -7.61
N ASP A 37 12.78 -3.71 -6.46
CA ASP A 37 13.71 -4.84 -6.37
C ASP A 37 12.99 -6.19 -6.45
N THR A 38 11.83 -6.31 -5.80
CA THR A 38 11.17 -7.61 -5.56
C THR A 38 9.89 -7.84 -6.33
N VAL A 39 9.11 -6.81 -6.69
CA VAL A 39 7.87 -7.00 -7.46
C VAL A 39 8.20 -7.41 -8.89
N GLN A 40 7.64 -8.55 -9.29
CA GLN A 40 7.67 -9.09 -10.65
C GLN A 40 6.37 -8.83 -11.40
N GLY A 41 5.27 -8.63 -10.68
CA GLY A 41 3.97 -8.45 -11.29
C GLY A 41 2.97 -7.84 -10.32
N VAL A 42 2.07 -7.06 -10.89
CA VAL A 42 0.95 -6.42 -10.19
C VAL A 42 -0.32 -6.91 -10.86
N ASP A 43 -1.14 -7.62 -10.09
CA ASP A 43 -2.37 -8.24 -10.56
C ASP A 43 -3.54 -7.67 -9.77
N ARG A 44 -4.38 -6.86 -10.41
CA ARG A 44 -5.59 -6.33 -9.79
C ARG A 44 -6.71 -7.36 -9.93
N LEU A 45 -7.03 -8.06 -8.84
CA LEU A 45 -8.05 -9.11 -8.84
C LEU A 45 -9.48 -8.55 -8.73
N SER A 46 -9.65 -7.44 -8.02
CA SER A 46 -10.92 -6.72 -7.94
C SER A 46 -10.68 -5.27 -7.50
N ALA A 47 -11.72 -4.43 -7.52
CA ALA A 47 -11.65 -3.07 -6.97
C ALA A 47 -11.24 -3.01 -5.49
N ARG A 48 -11.30 -4.13 -4.74
CA ARG A 48 -10.92 -4.18 -3.32
C ARG A 48 -9.76 -5.12 -3.03
N GLN A 49 -9.16 -5.70 -4.07
CA GLN A 49 -8.10 -6.68 -3.92
C GLN A 49 -7.01 -6.49 -4.96
N LEU A 50 -5.80 -6.28 -4.45
CA LEU A 50 -4.56 -6.20 -5.21
C LEU A 50 -3.69 -7.39 -4.84
N ARG A 51 -3.09 -8.01 -5.85
CA ARG A 51 -2.11 -9.07 -5.67
C ARG A 51 -0.77 -8.61 -6.24
N LEU A 52 0.26 -8.67 -5.40
CA LEU A 52 1.64 -8.38 -5.78
C LEU A 52 2.41 -9.68 -5.81
N ARG A 53 3.00 -9.99 -6.97
CA ARG A 53 3.94 -11.10 -7.14
C ARG A 53 5.34 -10.60 -6.83
N LEU A 54 5.93 -11.13 -5.77
CA LEU A 54 7.25 -10.79 -5.28
C LEU A 54 8.22 -11.94 -5.59
N THR A 55 9.45 -11.62 -5.97
CA THR A 55 10.56 -12.57 -6.09
C THR A 55 11.54 -12.38 -4.95
N GLY A 56 11.97 -13.49 -4.37
CA GLY A 56 12.99 -13.57 -3.33
C GLY A 56 12.69 -14.63 -2.28
N GLY A 57 13.71 -14.99 -1.51
CA GLY A 57 13.59 -15.98 -0.45
C GLY A 57 13.08 -15.41 0.88
N ALA A 58 13.40 -16.09 1.98
CA ALA A 58 12.93 -15.77 3.33
C ALA A 58 13.22 -14.32 3.79
N ARG A 59 14.28 -13.67 3.26
CA ARG A 59 14.59 -12.27 3.58
C ARG A 59 13.52 -11.31 3.06
N VAL A 60 13.06 -11.52 1.82
CA VAL A 60 12.00 -10.71 1.19
C VAL A 60 10.68 -10.91 1.92
N GLU A 61 10.35 -12.15 2.27
CA GLU A 61 9.15 -12.44 3.07
C GLU A 61 9.16 -11.70 4.41
N ARG A 62 10.28 -11.75 5.13
CA ARG A 62 10.40 -11.09 6.44
C ARG A 62 10.28 -9.57 6.31
N THR A 63 10.88 -8.99 5.28
CA THR A 63 10.74 -7.55 5.01
C THR A 63 9.30 -7.19 4.65
N ALA A 64 8.64 -7.95 3.77
CA ALA A 64 7.23 -7.74 3.44
C ALA A 64 6.32 -7.83 4.68
N ARG A 65 6.55 -8.82 5.55
CA ARG A 65 5.82 -8.97 6.82
C ARG A 65 6.04 -7.80 7.78
N ASP A 66 7.28 -7.34 7.96
CA ASP A 66 7.58 -6.19 8.83
C ASP A 66 6.93 -4.90 8.30
N LEU A 67 7.03 -4.65 7.00
CA LEU A 67 6.41 -3.49 6.35
C LEU A 67 4.88 -3.51 6.46
N THR A 68 4.24 -4.63 6.15
CA THR A 68 2.78 -4.79 6.25
C THR A 68 2.28 -4.74 7.70
N ALA A 69 3.02 -5.29 8.66
CA ALA A 69 2.67 -5.19 10.08
C ALA A 69 2.71 -3.73 10.56
N ARG A 70 3.72 -2.95 10.16
CA ARG A 70 3.80 -1.51 10.46
C ARG A 70 2.66 -0.73 9.82
N GLU A 71 2.31 -1.07 8.58
CA GLU A 71 1.20 -0.43 7.87
C GLU A 71 -0.13 -0.75 8.54
N SER A 72 -0.38 -2.01 8.90
CA SER A 72 -1.60 -2.41 9.62
C SER A 72 -1.75 -1.74 11.00
N SER A 73 -0.65 -1.36 11.64
CA SER A 73 -0.63 -0.60 12.88
C SER A 73 -1.02 0.87 12.68
N CYS A 74 -0.65 1.46 11.55
CA CYS A 74 -1.02 2.85 11.21
C CYS A 74 -2.41 2.94 10.54
N CYS A 75 -2.78 1.91 9.78
CA CYS A 75 -3.93 1.84 8.89
C CYS A 75 -4.58 0.45 9.05
N SER A 76 -5.37 0.27 10.10
CA SER A 76 -5.96 -1.04 10.47
C SER A 76 -7.01 -1.58 9.48
N PHE A 77 -7.43 -0.78 8.51
CA PHE A 77 -8.36 -1.19 7.46
C PHE A 77 -7.71 -2.06 6.38
N PHE A 78 -6.38 -2.03 6.25
CA PHE A 78 -5.69 -2.91 5.31
C PHE A 78 -5.63 -4.34 5.84
N ALA A 79 -6.07 -5.28 5.02
CA ALA A 79 -5.85 -6.70 5.24
C ALA A 79 -4.75 -7.18 4.30
N PHE A 80 -3.61 -7.55 4.87
CA PHE A 80 -2.46 -8.11 4.16
C PHE A 80 -2.39 -9.62 4.36
N ASP A 81 -2.13 -10.34 3.28
CA ASP A 81 -1.98 -11.79 3.27
C ASP A 81 -0.74 -12.16 2.46
N ILE A 82 0.24 -12.78 3.11
CA ILE A 82 1.51 -13.16 2.48
C ILE A 82 1.56 -14.68 2.40
N SER A 83 1.61 -15.18 1.17
CA SER A 83 1.72 -16.61 0.87
C SER A 83 2.97 -16.89 0.06
N ARG A 84 3.66 -18.00 0.38
CA ARG A 84 4.80 -18.46 -0.39
C ARG A 84 4.28 -19.29 -1.56
N SER A 85 4.57 -18.85 -2.79
CA SER A 85 4.20 -19.56 -4.03
C SER A 85 5.32 -20.46 -4.54
N GLY A 86 6.54 -20.34 -3.98
CA GLY A 86 7.70 -21.16 -4.32
C GLY A 86 8.90 -20.87 -3.40
N PRO A 87 10.08 -21.45 -3.68
CA PRO A 87 11.29 -21.23 -2.88
C PRO A 87 11.74 -19.75 -2.89
N ASP A 88 11.59 -19.09 -4.04
CA ASP A 88 11.92 -17.68 -4.25
C ASP A 88 10.73 -16.88 -4.80
N ALA A 89 9.50 -17.36 -4.61
CA ALA A 89 8.29 -16.71 -5.09
C ALA A 89 7.33 -16.47 -3.94
N LEU A 90 6.90 -15.23 -3.79
CA LEU A 90 5.95 -14.79 -2.78
C LEU A 90 4.81 -14.04 -3.43
N THR A 91 3.64 -14.18 -2.82
CA THR A 91 2.44 -13.45 -3.19
C THR A 91 2.00 -12.64 -1.98
N LEU A 92 1.90 -11.33 -2.17
CA LEU A 92 1.31 -10.41 -1.20
C LEU A 92 -0.06 -9.97 -1.72
N ASP A 93 -1.11 -10.45 -1.08
CA ASP A 93 -2.49 -10.01 -1.30
C ASP A 93 -2.83 -8.87 -0.34
N VAL A 94 -3.33 -7.77 -0.89
CA VAL A 94 -3.77 -6.59 -0.16
C VAL A 94 -5.25 -6.41 -0.41
N ARG A 95 -6.03 -6.31 0.68
CA ARG A 95 -7.48 -6.11 0.65
C ARG A 95 -7.87 -4.87 1.45
N VAL A 96 -8.86 -4.14 0.95
CA VAL A 96 -9.41 -2.94 1.61
C VAL A 96 -10.94 -2.95 1.62
N PRO A 97 -11.56 -2.22 2.56
CA PRO A 97 -12.99 -1.91 2.50
C PRO A 97 -13.31 -1.05 1.27
N ALA A 98 -14.57 -1.08 0.81
CA ALA A 98 -15.03 -0.32 -0.36
C ALA A 98 -14.80 1.20 -0.24
N ALA A 99 -14.73 1.73 0.99
CA ALA A 99 -14.48 3.15 1.24
C ALA A 99 -13.02 3.60 1.00
N HIS A 100 -12.08 2.67 0.79
CA HIS A 100 -10.64 2.95 0.65
C HIS A 100 -10.06 2.36 -0.64
N VAL A 101 -10.90 2.18 -1.66
CA VAL A 101 -10.52 1.62 -2.97
C VAL A 101 -9.51 2.53 -3.70
N ASP A 102 -9.71 3.84 -3.58
CA ASP A 102 -8.84 4.89 -4.06
C ASP A 102 -7.40 4.77 -3.52
N VAL A 103 -7.24 4.46 -2.24
CA VAL A 103 -5.93 4.21 -1.63
C VAL A 103 -5.28 2.96 -2.23
N LEU A 104 -6.07 1.90 -2.46
CA LEU A 104 -5.57 0.67 -3.08
C LEU A 104 -5.20 0.88 -4.56
N ASP A 105 -5.94 1.71 -5.29
CA ASP A 105 -5.63 2.10 -6.68
C ASP A 105 -4.30 2.85 -6.75
N ALA A 106 -4.09 3.86 -5.88
CA ALA A 106 -2.82 4.58 -5.82
C ALA A 106 -1.63 3.66 -5.49
N LEU A 107 -1.84 2.64 -4.63
CA LEU A 107 -0.82 1.62 -4.34
C LEU A 107 -0.53 0.74 -5.56
N ALA A 108 -1.57 0.34 -6.31
CA ALA A 108 -1.44 -0.48 -7.51
C ALA A 108 -0.66 0.26 -8.61
N ASP A 109 -0.99 1.52 -8.88
CA ASP A 109 -0.31 2.35 -9.87
C ASP A 109 1.17 2.52 -9.53
N ARG A 110 1.47 2.77 -8.26
CA ARG A 110 2.84 2.87 -7.76
C ARG A 110 3.63 1.57 -7.93
N ALA A 111 3.04 0.44 -7.52
CA ALA A 111 3.69 -0.86 -7.67
C ALA A 111 3.92 -1.23 -9.15
N ALA A 112 2.96 -0.89 -10.02
CA ALA A 112 3.06 -1.12 -11.46
C ALA A 112 4.14 -0.23 -12.09
N ALA A 113 4.21 1.05 -11.69
CA ALA A 113 5.26 1.96 -12.12
C ALA A 113 6.66 1.48 -11.67
N ALA A 114 6.78 0.99 -10.43
CA ALA A 114 8.05 0.45 -9.92
C ALA A 114 8.49 -0.85 -10.64
N ALA A 115 7.54 -1.71 -10.99
CA ALA A 115 7.81 -2.95 -11.73
C ALA A 115 8.12 -2.70 -13.23
N GLY A 116 7.50 -1.69 -13.84
CA GLY A 116 7.67 -1.33 -15.24
C GLY A 116 8.89 -0.44 -15.53
N ALA A 117 9.47 0.21 -14.51
CA ALA A 117 10.66 1.04 -14.64
C ALA A 117 11.99 0.25 -14.72
N ARG A 118 11.91 -1.06 -15.01
CA ARG A 118 13.00 -2.03 -14.86
C ARG A 118 13.56 -2.49 -16.21
#